data_AF-A0A847A726-F1
#
_entry.id   AF-A0A847A726-F1
#
_cell.length_a   1.000
_cell.length_b   1.000
_cell.length_c   1.000
_cell.angle_alpha   90.00
_cell.angle_beta   90.00
_cell.angle_gamma   90.00
#
_symmetry.space_group_name_H-M   'P 1'
#
loop_
_entity.id
_entity.type
_entity.pdbx_description
1 polymer ?
#
loop_
_entity_poly.entity_id
_entity_poly.type
_entity_poly.pdbx_seq_one_letter_code
_entity_poly.pdbx_strand_id
1 'polypeptide(L)'
;MVRRRPARPVALRYDDGFRGGIATLVSLPILIAALIPMVGANTNFDVGLVFTLMCTAFMVFFVIYLVWTHLVFSRTSAIDVKAVAALQHQSGASGVSRVIGLRTPEEWAMFAAGAAMLVSILASIIGARSGGLWLPLLVVGTVGASWVTVVYAFALRYLRLHCGGETISFDIDEEPEFADFLSMAVMVSSVGAMSAGTPRTRAGLSAVRTHT
;
A
#
# COMPACT_ATOMS: atom_id res chain seq x y z
N MET A 1 34.51 20.95 9.47
CA MET A 1 33.17 21.46 9.06
C MET A 1 32.15 20.34 9.17
N VAL A 2 31.29 20.38 10.18
CA VAL A 2 30.19 19.41 10.32
C VAL A 2 29.09 19.81 9.33
N ARG A 3 28.92 19.04 8.25
CA ARG A 3 27.78 19.18 7.34
C ARG A 3 26.50 18.93 8.14
N ARG A 4 25.85 20.00 8.62
CA ARG A 4 24.49 19.90 9.20
C ARG A 4 23.60 19.31 8.11
N ARG A 5 23.14 18.07 8.31
CA ARG A 5 22.11 17.49 7.45
C ARG A 5 20.92 18.45 7.46
N PRO A 6 20.38 18.85 6.29
CA PRO A 6 19.18 19.67 6.26
C PRO A 6 18.09 18.97 7.08
N ALA A 7 17.48 19.69 8.01
CA ALA A 7 16.37 19.17 8.79
C ALA A 7 15.30 18.68 7.81
N ARG A 8 14.89 17.41 7.94
CA ARG A 8 13.88 16.85 7.04
C ARG A 8 12.55 17.58 7.30
N PRO A 9 11.90 18.14 6.26
CA PRO A 9 10.64 18.88 6.43
C PRO A 9 9.49 17.96 6.86
N VAL A 10 9.61 16.65 6.64
CA VAL A 10 8.61 15.64 7.02
C VAL A 10 9.26 14.60 7.94
N ALA A 11 8.62 14.31 9.07
CA ALA A 11 9.08 13.27 9.98
C ALA A 11 9.02 11.89 9.33
N LEU A 12 10.03 11.05 9.58
CA LEU A 12 10.19 9.72 8.97
C LEU A 12 8.96 8.81 9.09
N ARG A 13 8.20 8.94 10.17
CA ARG A 13 6.98 8.14 10.40
C ARG A 13 5.87 8.37 9.37
N TYR A 14 5.87 9.52 8.68
CA TYR A 14 4.88 9.84 7.64
C TYR A 14 5.37 9.50 6.24
N ASP A 15 6.64 9.10 6.10
CA ASP A 15 7.24 8.77 4.81
C ASP A 15 6.82 7.36 4.35
N ASP A 16 6.19 7.26 3.18
CA ASP A 16 5.72 5.99 2.64
C ASP A 16 6.87 5.02 2.38
N GLY A 17 7.99 5.52 1.85
CA GLY A 17 9.17 4.73 1.55
C GLY A 17 9.83 4.18 2.81
N PHE A 18 9.87 4.96 3.90
CA PHE A 18 10.38 4.50 5.18
C PHE A 18 9.54 3.37 5.78
N ARG A 19 8.22 3.53 5.82
CA ARG A 19 7.30 2.50 6.32
C ARG A 19 7.35 1.24 5.47
N GLY A 20 7.33 1.40 4.15
CA GLY A 20 7.51 0.29 3.20
C GLY A 20 8.86 -0.39 3.36
N GLY A 21 9.94 0.37 3.55
CA GLY A 21 11.28 -0.17 3.75
C GLY A 21 11.40 -1.03 5.01
N ILE A 22 10.76 -0.63 6.11
CA ILE A 22 10.73 -1.45 7.33
C ILE A 22 9.87 -2.69 7.14
N ALA A 23 8.69 -2.56 6.53
CA ALA A 23 7.85 -3.71 6.21
C ALA A 23 8.61 -4.74 5.34
N THR A 24 9.33 -4.26 4.32
CA THR A 24 10.19 -5.10 3.46
C THR A 24 11.31 -5.74 4.26
N LEU A 25 12.02 -4.99 5.12
CA LEU A 25 13.13 -5.53 5.91
C LEU A 25 12.67 -6.68 6.81
N VAL A 26 11.46 -6.57 7.38
CA VAL A 26 10.89 -7.61 8.25
C VAL A 26 10.39 -8.82 7.45
N SER A 27 9.80 -8.62 6.26
CA SER A 27 9.29 -9.72 5.44
C SER A 27 10.37 -10.44 4.62
N LEU A 28 11.48 -9.76 4.32
CA LEU A 28 12.54 -10.25 3.42
C LEU A 28 13.15 -11.60 3.84
N PRO A 29 13.46 -11.88 5.13
CA PRO A 29 14.00 -13.18 5.53
C PRO A 29 13.08 -14.35 5.19
N ILE A 30 11.76 -14.18 5.33
CA ILE A 30 10.76 -15.20 4.99
C ILE A 30 10.74 -15.43 3.48
N LEU A 31 10.80 -14.33 2.71
CA LEU A 31 10.86 -14.41 1.24
C LEU A 31 12.14 -15.10 0.77
N ILE A 32 13.31 -14.77 1.36
CA ILE A 32 14.58 -15.43 1.04
C ILE A 32 14.49 -16.92 1.36
N ALA A 33 13.96 -17.29 2.53
CA ALA A 33 13.78 -18.69 2.90
C ALA A 33 12.90 -19.47 1.91
N ALA A 34 11.86 -18.83 1.35
CA ALA A 34 11.02 -19.41 0.32
C ALA A 34 11.77 -19.65 -1.01
N LEU A 35 12.74 -18.79 -1.34
CA LEU A 35 13.47 -18.84 -2.61
C LEU A 35 14.71 -19.76 -2.58
N ILE A 36 15.30 -20.03 -1.41
CA ILE A 36 16.48 -20.90 -1.27
C ILE A 36 16.32 -22.25 -1.99
N PRO A 37 15.20 -23.00 -1.84
CA PRO A 37 15.02 -24.28 -2.52
C PRO A 37 14.98 -24.16 -4.04
N MET A 38 14.53 -23.02 -4.59
CA MET A 38 14.43 -22.79 -6.03
C MET A 38 15.79 -22.53 -6.68
N VAL A 39 16.72 -21.91 -5.95
CA VAL A 39 18.06 -21.57 -6.45
C VAL A 39 19.00 -22.79 -6.43
N GLY A 40 18.80 -23.73 -5.51
CA GLY A 40 19.67 -24.89 -5.33
C GLY A 40 19.55 -26.01 -6.36
N ALA A 41 18.80 -25.84 -7.46
CA ALA A 41 18.50 -26.87 -8.46
C ALA A 41 17.97 -28.21 -7.88
N ASN A 42 17.42 -28.16 -6.65
CA ASN A 42 16.87 -29.31 -5.98
C ASN A 42 15.50 -29.59 -6.61
N THR A 43 15.29 -30.73 -7.24
CA THR A 43 14.02 -31.02 -7.95
C THR A 43 12.91 -31.52 -7.01
N ASN A 44 13.23 -31.79 -5.75
CA ASN A 44 12.34 -32.37 -4.74
C ASN A 44 11.97 -31.38 -3.62
N PHE A 45 11.75 -30.09 -3.92
CA PHE A 45 11.23 -29.16 -2.91
C PHE A 45 9.71 -29.23 -2.79
N ASP A 46 9.22 -29.03 -1.57
CA ASP A 46 7.78 -28.92 -1.31
C ASP A 46 7.28 -27.56 -1.84
N VAL A 47 6.63 -27.61 -3.01
CA VAL A 47 6.05 -26.44 -3.67
C VAL A 47 4.98 -25.77 -2.81
N GLY A 48 4.23 -26.55 -2.01
CA GLY A 48 3.23 -26.03 -1.08
C GLY A 48 3.88 -25.23 0.05
N LEU A 49 5.00 -25.71 0.58
CA LEU A 49 5.78 -24.98 1.60
C LEU A 49 6.35 -23.67 1.05
N VAL A 50 6.99 -23.70 -0.12
CA VAL A 50 7.53 -22.49 -0.77
C VAL A 50 6.42 -21.44 -0.93
N PHE A 51 5.27 -21.85 -1.43
CA PHE A 51 4.17 -20.95 -1.66
C PHE A 51 3.53 -20.42 -0.36
N THR A 52 3.45 -21.26 0.67
CA THR A 52 3.02 -20.85 2.01
C THR A 52 3.96 -19.78 2.57
N LEU A 53 5.28 -19.97 2.43
CA LEU A 53 6.27 -18.99 2.89
C LEU A 53 6.20 -17.69 2.09
N MET A 54 6.00 -17.74 0.78
CA MET A 54 5.81 -16.53 -0.04
C MET A 54 4.57 -15.75 0.38
N CYS A 55 3.41 -16.41 0.50
CA CYS A 55 2.18 -15.75 0.93
C CYS A 55 2.30 -15.20 2.36
N THR A 56 2.99 -15.92 3.25
CA THR A 56 3.30 -15.45 4.60
C THR A 56 4.18 -14.20 4.57
N ALA A 57 5.23 -14.17 3.75
CA ALA A 57 6.09 -12.99 3.60
C ALA A 57 5.29 -11.76 3.13
N PHE A 58 4.44 -11.92 2.11
CA PHE A 58 3.56 -10.85 1.64
C PHE A 58 2.56 -10.41 2.71
N MET A 59 1.96 -11.35 3.43
CA MET A 59 1.00 -11.04 4.49
C MET A 59 1.66 -10.26 5.63
N VAL A 60 2.86 -10.65 6.06
CA VAL A 60 3.65 -9.93 7.06
C VAL A 60 3.95 -8.50 6.58
N PHE A 61 4.38 -8.35 5.33
CA PHE A 61 4.61 -7.05 4.73
C PHE A 61 3.35 -6.16 4.79
N PHE A 62 2.22 -6.66 4.28
CA PHE A 62 0.97 -5.90 4.23
C PHE A 62 0.47 -5.55 5.62
N VAL A 63 0.48 -6.48 6.58
CA VAL A 63 0.01 -6.22 7.95
C VAL A 63 0.85 -5.13 8.61
N ILE A 64 2.19 -5.22 8.54
CA ILE A 64 3.06 -4.21 9.13
C ILE A 64 2.81 -2.84 8.49
N TYR A 65 2.76 -2.78 7.16
CA TYR A 65 2.55 -1.54 6.42
C TYR A 65 1.18 -0.91 6.73
N LEU A 66 0.11 -1.70 6.67
CA LEU A 66 -1.27 -1.25 6.87
C LEU A 66 -1.53 -0.83 8.30
N VAL A 67 -1.16 -1.66 9.29
CA VAL A 67 -1.38 -1.34 10.70
C VAL A 67 -0.60 -0.08 11.07
N TRP A 68 0.66 0.02 10.66
CA TRP A 68 1.44 1.22 10.93
C TRP A 68 0.83 2.45 10.25
N THR A 69 0.44 2.32 8.98
CA THR A 69 -0.20 3.43 8.26
C THR A 69 -1.48 3.88 8.91
N HIS A 70 -2.36 2.95 9.25
CA HIS A 70 -3.62 3.23 9.92
C HIS A 70 -3.37 3.91 11.27
N LEU A 71 -2.50 3.36 12.12
CA LEU A 71 -2.22 3.93 13.44
C LEU A 71 -1.61 5.33 13.39
N VAL A 72 -0.75 5.62 12.40
CA VAL A 72 -0.15 6.96 12.26
C VAL A 72 -1.20 7.98 11.85
N PHE A 73 -2.04 7.68 10.87
CA PHE A 73 -2.99 8.66 10.31
C PHE A 73 -4.29 8.76 11.10
N SER A 74 -4.76 7.67 11.76
CA SER A 74 -5.96 7.72 12.62
C SER A 74 -5.73 8.37 13.99
N ARG A 75 -4.48 8.39 14.48
CA ARG A 75 -4.15 8.96 15.80
C ARG A 75 -3.51 10.35 15.74
N THR A 76 -3.26 10.87 14.53
CA THR A 76 -2.71 12.22 14.36
C THR A 76 -3.87 13.19 14.17
N SER A 77 -3.80 14.37 14.80
CA SER A 77 -4.84 15.40 14.66
C SER A 77 -5.03 15.79 13.18
N ALA A 78 -6.25 16.14 12.78
CA ALA A 78 -6.54 16.55 11.40
C ALA A 78 -5.65 17.72 10.93
N ILE A 79 -5.35 18.66 11.83
CA ILE A 79 -4.48 19.82 11.56
C ILE A 79 -3.05 19.37 11.23
N ASP A 80 -2.47 18.48 12.03
CA ASP A 80 -1.11 17.98 11.82
C ASP A 80 -1.02 17.12 10.55
N VAL A 81 -2.03 16.27 10.31
CA VAL A 81 -2.11 15.45 9.09
C VAL A 81 -2.13 16.34 7.85
N LYS A 82 -2.91 17.42 7.86
CA LYS A 82 -2.98 18.38 6.76
C LYS A 82 -1.68 19.10 6.49
N ALA A 83 -1.03 19.60 7.55
CA ALA A 83 0.26 20.27 7.43
C ALA A 83 1.31 19.33 6.80
N VAL A 84 1.36 18.08 7.26
CA VAL A 84 2.25 17.06 6.69
C VAL A 84 1.86 16.72 5.26
N ALA A 85 0.58 16.54 4.95
CA ALA A 85 0.10 16.18 3.62
C ALA A 85 0.37 17.30 2.59
N ALA A 86 0.18 18.57 2.96
CA ALA A 86 0.53 19.72 2.12
C ALA A 86 2.05 19.78 1.85
N LEU A 87 2.87 19.56 2.88
CA LEU A 87 4.32 19.47 2.74
C LEU A 87 4.75 18.30 1.84
N GLN A 88 4.10 17.15 1.95
CA GLN A 88 4.35 15.98 1.10
C GLN A 88 3.94 16.21 -0.35
N HIS A 89 2.83 16.90 -0.59
CA HIS A 89 2.41 17.28 -1.93
C HIS A 89 3.44 18.17 -2.62
N GLN A 90 3.98 19.17 -1.90
CA GLN A 90 5.01 20.07 -2.43
C GLN A 90 6.38 19.41 -2.59
N SER A 91 6.74 18.48 -1.69
CA SER A 91 8.06 17.83 -1.68
C SER A 91 8.23 16.72 -2.72
N GLY A 92 7.13 16.24 -3.33
CA GLY A 92 7.14 15.13 -4.28
C GLY A 92 7.53 13.78 -3.66
N ALA A 93 7.83 12.79 -4.51
CA ALA A 93 8.14 11.43 -4.06
C ALA A 93 9.35 11.37 -3.10
N SER A 94 9.18 10.68 -1.96
CA SER A 94 10.18 10.50 -0.92
C SER A 94 11.53 10.03 -1.46
N GLY A 95 12.63 10.42 -0.81
CA GLY A 95 13.98 10.00 -1.21
C GLY A 95 14.16 8.47 -1.21
N VAL A 96 13.44 7.75 -0.35
CA VAL A 96 13.45 6.29 -0.30
C VAL A 96 12.61 5.68 -1.42
N SER A 97 11.40 6.21 -1.70
CA SER A 97 10.61 5.76 -2.87
C SER A 97 11.30 6.05 -4.21
N ARG A 98 12.16 7.06 -4.26
CA ARG A 98 13.02 7.35 -5.42
C ARG A 98 14.11 6.29 -5.66
N VAL A 99 14.62 5.66 -4.60
CA VAL A 99 15.63 4.59 -4.70
C VAL A 99 14.98 3.24 -5.00
N ILE A 100 13.77 2.99 -4.47
CA ILE A 100 13.03 1.74 -4.71
C ILE A 100 12.27 1.77 -6.05
N GLY A 101 12.10 2.94 -6.68
CA GLY A 101 11.48 3.09 -7.99
C GLY A 101 9.95 3.10 -8.00
N LEU A 102 9.30 3.00 -6.84
CA LEU A 102 7.83 3.04 -6.67
C LEU A 102 7.39 4.40 -6.10
N ARG A 103 7.34 5.39 -6.97
CA ARG A 103 7.11 6.82 -6.76
C ARG A 103 5.64 7.21 -6.72
N THR A 104 4.73 6.46 -7.36
CA THR A 104 3.29 6.80 -7.41
C THR A 104 2.41 5.72 -6.77
N PRO A 105 1.23 6.10 -6.23
CA PRO A 105 0.21 5.14 -5.78
C PRO A 105 -0.19 4.12 -6.87
N GLU A 106 -0.11 4.53 -8.14
CA GLU A 106 -0.36 3.67 -9.30
C GLU A 106 0.71 2.56 -9.42
N GLU A 107 1.98 2.87 -9.18
CA GLU A 107 3.06 1.87 -9.18
C GLU A 107 2.92 0.88 -8.01
N TRP A 108 2.45 1.36 -6.84
CA TRP A 108 2.08 0.49 -5.73
C TRP A 108 0.88 -0.41 -6.07
N ALA A 109 -0.12 0.12 -6.77
CA ALA A 109 -1.27 -0.64 -7.25
C ALA A 109 -0.86 -1.73 -8.25
N MET A 110 0.02 -1.39 -9.21
CA MET A 110 0.56 -2.35 -10.17
C MET A 110 1.39 -3.44 -9.49
N PHE A 111 2.22 -3.10 -8.49
CA PHE A 111 2.97 -4.09 -7.72
C PHE A 111 2.04 -5.02 -6.94
N ALA A 112 1.03 -4.48 -6.25
CA ALA A 112 0.03 -5.26 -5.52
C ALA A 112 -0.77 -6.18 -6.45
N ALA A 113 -1.23 -5.67 -7.59
CA ALA A 113 -1.93 -6.46 -8.61
C ALA A 113 -1.05 -7.56 -9.20
N GLY A 114 0.22 -7.26 -9.50
CA GLY A 114 1.20 -8.23 -9.97
C GLY A 114 1.46 -9.33 -8.94
N ALA A 115 1.59 -8.96 -7.66
CA ALA A 115 1.72 -9.93 -6.56
C ALA A 115 0.47 -10.81 -6.44
N ALA A 116 -0.74 -10.22 -6.48
CA ALA A 116 -2.00 -10.96 -6.44
C ALA A 116 -2.17 -11.91 -7.64
N MET A 117 -1.78 -11.47 -8.84
CA MET A 117 -1.80 -12.30 -10.06
C MET A 117 -0.82 -13.46 -9.95
N LEU A 118 0.42 -13.20 -9.52
CA LEU A 118 1.43 -14.24 -9.31
C LEU A 118 0.95 -15.28 -8.28
N VAL A 119 0.41 -14.81 -7.15
CA VAL A 119 -0.17 -15.67 -6.12
C VAL A 119 -1.33 -16.49 -6.69
N SER A 120 -2.23 -15.88 -7.47
CA SER A 120 -3.39 -16.58 -8.05
C SER A 120 -2.99 -17.65 -9.08
N ILE A 121 -1.99 -17.37 -9.92
CA ILE A 121 -1.46 -18.34 -10.90
C ILE A 121 -0.83 -19.53 -10.16
N LEU A 122 0.04 -19.26 -9.19
CA LEU A 122 0.70 -20.31 -8.41
C LEU A 122 -0.31 -21.13 -7.59
N ALA A 123 -1.31 -20.48 -6.98
CA ALA A 123 -2.39 -21.15 -6.27
C ALA A 123 -3.21 -22.07 -7.18
N SER A 124 -3.47 -21.67 -8.44
CA SER A 124 -4.20 -22.49 -9.40
C SER A 124 -3.44 -23.75 -9.81
N ILE A 125 -2.10 -23.67 -9.89
CA ILE A 125 -1.24 -24.82 -10.22
C ILE A 125 -1.15 -25.81 -9.04
N ILE A 126 -1.12 -25.31 -7.81
CA ILE A 126 -0.82 -26.10 -6.60
C ILE A 126 -2.10 -26.58 -5.89
N GLY A 127 -3.13 -25.74 -5.83
CA GLY A 127 -4.34 -25.94 -5.03
C GLY A 127 -5.18 -27.15 -5.42
N ALA A 128 -5.06 -27.63 -6.67
CA ALA A 128 -5.72 -28.86 -7.11
C ALA A 128 -5.18 -30.14 -6.43
N ARG A 129 -4.03 -30.07 -5.72
CA ARG A 129 -3.31 -31.25 -5.23
C ARG A 129 -3.26 -31.44 -3.71
N SER A 130 -3.54 -30.42 -2.90
CA SER A 130 -3.13 -30.40 -1.48
C SER A 130 -4.22 -30.69 -0.44
N GLY A 131 -5.49 -30.85 -0.80
CA GLY A 131 -6.57 -31.33 0.09
C GLY A 131 -6.91 -30.51 1.35
N GLY A 132 -6.12 -29.50 1.70
CA GLY A 132 -6.27 -28.67 2.91
C GLY A 132 -6.68 -27.23 2.60
N LEU A 133 -7.57 -26.67 3.43
CA LEU A 133 -8.13 -25.31 3.26
C LEU A 133 -7.19 -24.17 3.65
N TRP A 134 -6.09 -24.46 4.37
CA TRP A 134 -5.19 -23.42 4.87
C TRP A 134 -4.54 -22.58 3.77
N LEU A 135 -4.01 -23.22 2.73
CA LEU A 135 -3.33 -22.52 1.64
C LEU A 135 -4.28 -21.63 0.83
N PRO A 136 -5.49 -22.09 0.42
CA PRO A 136 -6.51 -21.22 -0.15
C PRO A 136 -6.89 -20.02 0.73
N LEU A 137 -7.06 -20.21 2.04
CA LEU A 137 -7.37 -19.12 2.97
C LEU A 137 -6.24 -18.09 3.03
N LEU A 138 -4.99 -18.57 3.07
CA LEU A 138 -3.81 -17.70 3.07
C LEU A 138 -3.73 -16.88 1.78
N VAL A 139 -3.98 -17.52 0.62
CA VAL A 139 -4.03 -16.87 -0.69
C VAL A 139 -5.09 -15.78 -0.73
N VAL A 140 -6.33 -16.10 -0.36
CA VAL A 140 -7.43 -15.12 -0.32
C VAL A 140 -7.08 -13.97 0.62
N GLY A 141 -6.49 -14.27 1.78
CA GLY A 141 -5.99 -13.27 2.71
C GLY A 141 -4.92 -12.36 2.10
N THR A 142 -3.94 -12.92 1.39
CA THR A 142 -2.88 -12.14 0.71
C THR A 142 -3.45 -11.26 -0.39
N VAL A 143 -4.36 -11.76 -1.21
CA VAL A 143 -5.03 -10.98 -2.27
C VAL A 143 -5.85 -9.85 -1.64
N GLY A 144 -6.64 -10.13 -0.60
CA GLY A 144 -7.38 -9.11 0.15
C GLY A 144 -6.47 -8.04 0.75
N ALA A 145 -5.37 -8.44 1.40
CA ALA A 145 -4.40 -7.52 1.98
C ALA A 145 -3.68 -6.64 0.93
N SER A 146 -3.40 -7.20 -0.25
CA SER A 146 -2.85 -6.43 -1.38
C SER A 146 -3.84 -5.38 -1.87
N TRP A 147 -5.12 -5.72 -1.98
CA TRP A 147 -6.19 -4.79 -2.37
C TRP A 147 -6.34 -3.66 -1.35
N VAL A 148 -6.39 -3.99 -0.06
CA VAL A 148 -6.44 -2.98 1.02
C VAL A 148 -5.24 -2.03 0.95
N THR A 149 -4.06 -2.53 0.61
CA THR A 149 -2.86 -1.69 0.43
C THR A 149 -3.03 -0.67 -0.69
N VAL A 150 -3.65 -1.06 -1.82
CA VAL A 150 -4.00 -0.13 -2.91
C VAL A 150 -4.97 0.95 -2.42
N VAL A 151 -6.03 0.53 -1.73
CA VAL A 151 -7.03 1.45 -1.15
C VAL A 151 -6.36 2.50 -0.26
N TYR A 152 -5.45 2.07 0.63
CA TYR A 152 -4.70 3.00 1.50
C TYR A 152 -3.78 3.95 0.71
N ALA A 153 -3.13 3.46 -0.34
CA ALA A 153 -2.27 4.29 -1.19
C ALA A 153 -3.08 5.41 -1.88
N PHE A 154 -4.28 5.09 -2.36
CA PHE A 154 -5.18 6.08 -2.95
C PHE A 154 -5.81 7.02 -1.91
N ALA A 155 -6.16 6.54 -0.72
CA ALA A 155 -6.62 7.39 0.37
C ALA A 155 -5.58 8.46 0.73
N LEU A 156 -4.30 8.07 0.86
CA LEU A 156 -3.20 9.01 1.08
C LEU A 156 -3.00 9.97 -0.09
N ARG A 157 -3.20 9.50 -1.32
CA ARG A 157 -3.16 10.36 -2.51
C ARG A 157 -4.24 11.43 -2.47
N TYR A 158 -5.49 11.06 -2.21
CA TYR A 158 -6.61 12.00 -2.15
C TYR A 158 -6.41 13.03 -1.04
N LEU A 159 -5.96 12.60 0.13
CA LEU A 159 -5.61 13.48 1.23
C LEU A 159 -4.54 14.50 0.82
N ARG A 160 -3.43 14.05 0.22
CA ARG A 160 -2.35 14.95 -0.24
C ARG A 160 -2.81 15.92 -1.32
N LEU A 161 -3.70 15.47 -2.19
CA LEU A 161 -4.27 16.28 -3.25
C LEU A 161 -5.16 17.39 -2.65
N HIS A 162 -6.08 17.01 -1.78
CA HIS A 162 -6.94 17.94 -1.05
C HIS A 162 -6.12 18.98 -0.26
N CYS A 163 -5.12 18.54 0.51
CA CYS A 163 -4.25 19.45 1.25
C CYS A 163 -3.29 20.26 0.36
N GLY A 164 -3.04 19.82 -0.87
CA GLY A 164 -2.24 20.52 -1.88
C GLY A 164 -2.97 21.66 -2.59
N GLY A 165 -4.25 21.89 -2.27
CA GLY A 165 -5.11 22.90 -2.90
C GLY A 165 -6.02 22.35 -4.00
N GLU A 166 -5.91 21.06 -4.31
CA GLU A 166 -6.76 20.38 -5.28
C GLU A 166 -8.02 19.86 -4.56
N THR A 167 -9.09 20.65 -4.56
CA THR A 167 -10.24 20.43 -3.67
C THR A 167 -11.06 19.18 -4.03
N ILE A 168 -11.18 18.28 -3.05
CA ILE A 168 -12.16 17.19 -3.03
C ILE A 168 -13.23 17.58 -2.01
N SER A 169 -14.47 17.73 -2.47
CA SER A 169 -15.61 18.18 -1.67
C SER A 169 -16.34 16.98 -1.08
N PHE A 170 -16.45 16.93 0.24
CA PHE A 170 -17.34 15.99 0.93
C PHE A 170 -18.61 16.73 1.36
N ASP A 171 -19.75 16.04 1.39
CA ASP A 171 -21.04 16.61 1.81
C ASP A 171 -21.19 16.48 3.33
N ILE A 172 -20.30 17.17 4.05
CA ILE A 172 -20.24 17.22 5.51
C ILE A 172 -19.92 18.66 5.94
N ASP A 173 -20.43 19.08 7.11
CA ASP A 173 -20.16 20.40 7.67
C ASP A 173 -18.77 20.48 8.34
N GLU A 174 -18.21 19.33 8.68
CA GLU A 174 -16.91 19.18 9.33
C GLU A 174 -15.78 19.15 8.30
N GLU A 175 -14.57 19.36 8.78
CA GLU A 175 -13.39 19.27 7.94
C GLU A 175 -13.02 17.79 7.70
N PRO A 176 -12.82 17.35 6.45
CA PRO A 176 -12.58 15.94 6.14
C PRO A 176 -11.30 15.41 6.81
N GLU A 177 -11.45 14.25 7.44
CA GLU A 177 -10.39 13.48 8.07
C GLU A 177 -9.86 12.38 7.16
N PHE A 178 -8.76 11.72 7.57
CA PHE A 178 -8.20 10.59 6.82
C PHE A 178 -9.23 9.46 6.58
N ALA A 179 -10.15 9.24 7.52
CA ALA A 179 -11.19 8.24 7.41
C ALA A 179 -12.15 8.49 6.24
N ASP A 180 -12.43 9.75 5.90
CA ASP A 180 -13.31 10.13 4.79
C ASP A 180 -12.64 9.82 3.45
N PHE A 181 -11.35 10.14 3.32
CA PHE A 181 -10.56 9.78 2.15
C PHE A 181 -10.40 8.26 2.00
N LEU A 182 -10.28 7.54 3.11
CA LEU A 182 -10.24 6.07 3.11
C LEU A 182 -11.57 5.47 2.65
N SER A 183 -12.69 6.00 3.14
CA SER A 183 -14.03 5.58 2.75
C SER A 183 -14.29 5.85 1.27
N MET A 184 -13.92 7.04 0.79
CA MET A 184 -13.93 7.37 -0.63
C MET A 184 -13.09 6.37 -1.45
N ALA A 185 -11.88 6.06 -0.99
CA ALA A 185 -11.00 5.11 -1.69
C ALA A 185 -11.62 3.69 -1.76
N VAL A 186 -12.21 3.20 -0.67
CA VAL A 186 -12.93 1.91 -0.67
C VAL A 186 -14.08 1.93 -1.67
N MET A 187 -14.91 2.99 -1.66
CA MET A 187 -16.06 3.09 -2.57
C MET A 187 -15.63 3.12 -4.04
N VAL A 188 -14.64 3.94 -4.38
CA VAL A 188 -14.11 4.04 -5.74
C VAL A 188 -13.53 2.71 -6.20
N SER A 189 -12.74 2.03 -5.36
CA SER A 189 -12.13 0.74 -5.70
C SER A 189 -13.16 -0.39 -5.83
N SER A 190 -14.25 -0.35 -5.07
CA SER A 190 -15.24 -1.45 -5.03
C SER A 190 -16.35 -1.29 -6.06
N VAL A 191 -16.78 -0.05 -6.33
CA VAL A 191 -18.02 0.24 -7.09
C VAL A 191 -17.73 1.02 -8.38
N GLY A 192 -16.53 1.60 -8.55
CA GLY A 192 -16.11 2.30 -9.77
C GLY A 192 -16.84 3.62 -10.10
N ALA A 193 -18.07 3.82 -9.59
CA ALA A 193 -18.95 4.91 -10.00
C ALA A 193 -19.53 5.76 -8.85
N MET A 194 -19.41 5.30 -7.59
CA MET A 194 -19.85 6.08 -6.42
C MET A 194 -18.64 6.54 -5.61
N SER A 195 -18.53 7.84 -5.40
CA SER A 195 -17.48 8.45 -4.59
C SER A 195 -18.14 9.26 -3.48
N ALA A 196 -17.74 9.04 -2.23
CA ALA A 196 -18.19 9.85 -1.09
C ALA A 196 -17.78 11.33 -1.21
N GLY A 197 -16.76 11.63 -2.02
CA GLY A 197 -16.30 12.99 -2.32
C GLY A 197 -16.40 13.32 -3.81
N THR A 198 -16.71 14.58 -4.14
CA THR A 198 -16.70 15.10 -5.51
C THR A 198 -15.39 15.83 -5.83
N PRO A 199 -14.57 15.36 -6.78
CA PRO A 199 -13.41 16.10 -7.25
C PRO A 199 -13.85 17.42 -7.91
N ARG A 200 -13.28 18.55 -7.48
CA ARG A 200 -13.56 19.87 -8.08
C ARG A 200 -12.51 20.28 -9.11
N THR A 201 -11.46 19.50 -9.27
CA THR A 201 -10.33 19.81 -10.14
C THR A 201 -9.98 18.67 -11.09
N ARG A 202 -9.23 18.99 -12.16
CA ARG A 202 -8.78 17.97 -13.13
C ARG A 202 -7.82 16.96 -12.52
N ALA A 203 -6.95 17.39 -11.60
CA ALA A 203 -6.03 16.47 -10.93
C ALA A 203 -6.81 15.51 -10.01
N GLY A 204 -7.83 15.99 -9.29
CA GLY A 204 -8.74 15.16 -8.52
C GLY A 204 -9.49 14.16 -9.38
N LEU A 205 -10.05 14.60 -10.51
CA LEU A 205 -10.76 13.72 -11.43
C LEU A 205 -9.84 12.66 -12.04
N SER A 206 -8.61 13.02 -12.41
CA SER A 206 -7.61 12.08 -12.91
C SER A 206 -7.25 11.02 -11.87
N ALA A 207 -7.07 11.42 -10.61
CA ALA A 207 -6.77 10.51 -9.51
C ALA A 207 -7.92 9.54 -9.19
N VAL A 208 -9.18 9.93 -9.42
CA VAL A 208 -10.33 9.00 -9.33
C VAL A 208 -10.31 8.02 -10.49
N ARG A 209 -10.09 8.49 -11.73
CA ARG A 209 -10.07 7.64 -12.93
C ARG A 209 -8.94 6.60 -12.96
N THR A 210 -7.81 6.88 -12.31
CA THR A 210 -6.71 5.90 -12.22
C THR A 210 -6.89 4.90 -11.08
N HIS A 211 -7.88 5.09 -10.22
CA HIS A 211 -8.19 4.19 -9.12
C HIS A 211 -9.21 3.11 -9.50
N THR A 212 -10.10 3.43 -10.45
CA THR A 212 -11.09 2.51 -11.03
C THR A 212 -10.44 1.59 -12.05
#